data_AF-A0A349DF86-F1
#
_entry.id   AF-A0A349DF86-F1
#
_cell.length_a   1.000
_cell.length_b   1.000
_cell.length_c   1.000
_cell.angle_alpha   90.00
_cell.angle_beta   90.00
_cell.angle_gamma   90.00
#
_symmetry.space_group_name_H-M   'P 1'
#
loop_
_entity.id
_entity.type
_entity.pdbx_description
1 polymer ?
#
loop_
_entity_poly.entity_id
_entity_poly.type
_entity_poly.pdbx_seq_one_letter_code
_entity_poly.pdbx_strand_id
1 'polypeptide(L)' 'MDKAEQIKSFLKSHELISVRGLENKTGIPNDTIKKFLLGDRPLPAKHIPAIETVLLEYGYTLSEVEK' A
#
# COMPACT_ATOMS: atom_id res chain seq x y z
N MET A 1 -8.91 -10.64 7.39
CA MET A 1 -8.78 -9.60 6.35
C MET A 1 -7.30 -9.42 6.05
N ASP A 2 -6.89 -9.71 4.83
CA ASP A 2 -5.51 -9.57 4.39
C ASP A 2 -5.15 -8.08 4.29
N LYS A 3 -4.23 -7.62 5.15
CA LYS A 3 -3.73 -6.24 5.16
C LYS A 3 -3.23 -5.79 3.78
N ALA A 4 -2.62 -6.72 3.05
CA ALA A 4 -2.18 -6.47 1.69
C ALA A 4 -3.37 -6.07 0.78
N GLU A 5 -4.49 -6.76 0.86
CA GLU A 5 -5.67 -6.45 0.05
C GLU A 5 -6.31 -5.11 0.42
N GLN A 6 -6.31 -4.73 1.70
CA GLN A 6 -6.79 -3.41 2.13
C GLN A 6 -5.93 -2.29 1.52
N ILE A 7 -4.60 -2.45 1.59
CA ILE A 7 -3.64 -1.54 0.96
C ILE A 7 -3.90 -1.46 -0.55
N LYS A 8 -4.13 -2.60 -1.21
CA LYS A 8 -4.45 -2.67 -2.64
C LYS A 8 -5.71 -1.88 -2.97
N SER A 9 -6.78 -2.07 -2.19
CA SER A 9 -8.05 -1.38 -2.38
C SER A 9 -7.90 0.13 -2.19
N PHE A 10 -7.21 0.54 -1.12
CA PHE A 10 -6.97 1.95 -0.83
C PHE A 10 -6.14 2.65 -1.91
N LEU A 11 -5.05 2.03 -2.35
CA LEU A 11 -4.21 2.56 -3.43
C LEU A 11 -4.96 2.63 -4.77
N LYS A 12 -5.87 1.69 -5.04
CA LYS A 12 -6.75 1.76 -6.23
C LYS A 12 -7.79 2.88 -6.11
N SER A 13 -8.34 3.10 -4.92
CA SER A 13 -9.30 4.17 -4.68
C SER A 13 -8.65 5.56 -4.67
N HIS A 14 -7.35 5.63 -4.38
CA HIS A 14 -6.57 6.86 -4.30
C HIS A 14 -5.50 6.91 -5.40
N GLU A 15 -5.94 7.05 -6.66
CA GLU A 15 -5.06 7.11 -7.84
C GLU A 15 -4.04 8.27 -7.80
N LEU A 16 -4.31 9.29 -6.98
CA LEU A 16 -3.39 10.41 -6.73
C LEU A 16 -2.15 10.00 -5.91
N ILE A 17 -2.17 8.86 -5.21
CA ILE A 17 -1.03 8.37 -4.45
C ILE A 17 -0.01 7.78 -5.42
N SER A 18 1.10 8.47 -5.58
CA SER A 18 2.21 7.97 -6.38
C SER A 18 2.83 6.72 -5.75
N VAL A 19 2.56 5.57 -6.35
CA VAL A 19 3.15 4.26 -5.98
C VAL A 19 4.67 4.36 -5.84
N ARG A 20 5.33 5.04 -6.78
CA ARG A 20 6.79 5.25 -6.79
C ARG A 20 7.27 6.13 -5.62
N GLY A 21 6.46 7.10 -5.20
CA GLY A 21 6.74 7.92 -4.02
C GLY A 21 6.60 7.11 -2.73
N LEU A 22 5.60 6.22 -2.68
CA LEU A 22 5.40 5.29 -1.58
C LEU A 22 6.59 4.33 -1.45
N GLU A 23 7.02 3.70 -2.55
CA GLU A 23 8.17 2.78 -2.58
C GLU A 23 9.45 3.45 -2.08
N ASN A 24 9.71 4.70 -2.50
CA ASN A 24 10.86 5.47 -2.02
C ASN A 24 10.75 5.81 -0.52
N LYS A 25 9.60 6.27 -0.04
CA LYS A 25 9.40 6.59 1.39
C LYS A 25 9.51 5.35 2.29
N THR A 26 9.02 4.21 1.81
CA THR A 26 8.97 2.95 2.57
C THR A 26 10.27 2.15 2.49
N GLY A 27 11.21 2.54 1.62
CA GLY A 27 12.45 1.80 1.39
C GLY A 27 12.24 0.44 0.70
N ILE A 28 11.12 0.27 0.01
CA ILE A 28 10.77 -0.97 -0.69
C ILE A 28 11.35 -0.91 -2.11
N PRO A 29 11.85 -2.04 -2.65
CA PRO A 29 12.31 -2.08 -4.03
C PRO A 29 11.24 -1.56 -5.00
N ASN A 30 11.68 -0.66 -5.88
CA ASN A 30 10.85 -0.12 -6.96
C ASN A 30 10.16 -1.26 -7.72
N ASP A 31 8.92 -1.02 -8.14
CA ASP A 31 8.06 -1.98 -8.85
C ASP A 31 7.43 -3.09 -7.98
N THR A 32 7.73 -3.18 -6.68
CA THR A 32 7.11 -4.15 -5.76
C THR A 32 5.63 -3.85 -5.52
N ILE A 33 5.31 -2.61 -5.17
CA ILE A 33 3.93 -2.20 -4.93
C ILE A 33 3.17 -2.17 -6.26
N LYS A 34 3.83 -1.74 -7.33
CA LYS A 34 3.26 -1.77 -8.68
C LYS A 34 2.87 -3.19 -9.11
N LYS A 35 3.78 -4.18 -8.96
CA LYS A 35 3.50 -5.59 -9.24
C LYS A 35 2.39 -6.16 -8.36
N PHE A 36 2.34 -5.72 -7.11
CA PHE A 36 1.27 -6.09 -6.19
C PHE A 36 -0.11 -5.56 -6.64
N LEU A 37 -0.18 -4.30 -7.07
CA LEU A 37 -1.39 -3.70 -7.65
C LEU A 37 -1.84 -4.42 -8.92
N LEU A 38 -0.89 -4.80 -9.77
CA LEU A 38 -1.11 -5.58 -11.00
C LEU A 38 -1.51 -7.04 -10.72
N GLY A 39 -1.31 -7.54 -9.50
CA GLY A 39 -1.58 -8.94 -9.15
C GLY A 39 -0.51 -9.93 -9.60
N ASP A 40 0.65 -9.44 -10.04
CA ASP A 40 1.79 -10.26 -10.48
C ASP A 40 2.45 -10.99 -9.30
N ARG A 41 2.59 -10.30 -8.15
CA ARG A 41 3.19 -10.86 -6.92
C ARG A 41 2.50 -10.39 -5.66
N PRO A 42 2.41 -11.23 -4.62
CA PRO A 42 1.93 -10.81 -3.31
C PRO A 42 2.94 -9.87 -2.63
N LEU A 43 2.43 -8.94 -1.83
CA LEU A 43 3.25 -8.04 -1.04
C LEU A 43 3.89 -8.81 0.14
N PRO A 44 5.22 -8.75 0.33
CA PRO A 44 5.86 -9.43 1.45
C PRO A 44 5.42 -8.84 2.80
N ALA A 45 5.07 -9.69 3.76
CA ALA A 45 4.60 -9.27 5.09
C ALA A 45 5.58 -8.34 5.83
N LYS A 46 6.89 -8.49 5.59
CA LYS A 46 7.94 -7.61 6.13
C LYS A 46 7.82 -6.14 5.73
N HIS A 47 7.15 -5.85 4.62
CA HIS A 47 6.99 -4.50 4.08
C HIS A 47 5.64 -3.87 4.42
N ILE A 48 4.65 -4.67 4.81
CA ILE A 48 3.32 -4.20 5.24
C ILE A 48 3.39 -3.08 6.29
N PRO A 49 4.14 -3.21 7.41
CA PRO A 49 4.15 -2.16 8.43
C PRO A 49 4.76 -0.84 7.94
N ALA A 50 5.79 -0.91 7.08
CA ALA A 50 6.40 0.30 6.50
C ALA A 50 5.40 1.03 5.59
N ILE A 51 4.64 0.28 4.78
CA ILE A 51 3.60 0.84 3.91
C ILE A 51 2.47 1.43 4.74
N GLU A 52 2.00 0.73 5.78
CA GLU A 52 0.97 1.24 6.69
C GLU A 52 1.40 2.58 7.31
N THR A 53 2.63 2.68 7.82
CA THR A 53 3.16 3.95 8.38
C THR A 53 3.10 5.10 7.39
N VAL A 54 3.53 4.86 6.15
CA VAL A 54 3.53 5.92 5.13
C VAL A 54 2.10 6.24 4.69
N LEU A 55 1.26 5.22 4.54
CA LEU A 55 -0.15 5.39 4.19
C LEU A 55 -0.93 6.17 5.25
N LEU A 56 -0.61 6.00 6.54
CA LEU A 56 -1.19 6.79 7.63
C LEU A 56 -0.95 8.30 7.42
N GLU A 57 0.22 8.70 6.89
CA GLU A 57 0.49 10.10 6.54
C GLU A 57 -0.40 10.60 5.39
N TYR A 58 -0.86 9.70 4.51
CA TYR A 58 -1.77 10.01 3.40
C TYR A 58 -3.25 9.94 3.79
N GLY A 59 -3.56 9.72 5.07
CA GLY A 59 -4.94 9.60 5.55
C GLY A 59 -5.52 8.19 5.47
N TYR A 60 -4.69 7.16 5.24
CA TYR A 60 -5.11 5.76 5.43
C TYR A 60 -5.42 5.53 6.90
N THR A 61 -6.68 5.70 7.27
CA THR A 61 -7.14 5.35 8.60
C THR A 61 -7.49 3.86 8.58
N LEU A 62 -6.90 3.11 9.52
CA LEU A 62 -7.31 1.72 9.82
C LEU A 62 -8.81 1.60 10.15
N SER A 63 -9.50 2.73 10.33
CA SER A 63 -10.92 2.87 10.64
C SER A 63 -11.86 2.86 9.42
N GLU A 64 -11.39 2.96 8.18
CA GLU A 64 -12.27 2.92 6.98
C GLU A 64 -12.64 1.49 6.53
N VAL A 65 -12.71 0.54 7.46
CA VAL A 65 -13.35 -0.77 7.25
C VAL A 65 -14.83 -0.75 7.68
N GLU A 66 -15.33 0.37 8.20
CA GLU A 66 -16.75 0.52 8.54
C GLU A 66 -17.42 1.61 7.69
N LYS A 67 -17.94 1.21 6.52
CA LYS A 67 -19.28 1.64 6.08
C LYS A 67 -19.89 0.71 5.04
#